data_AF-A0AAV7CQH5-F1
#
_entry.id   AF-A0AAV7CQH5-F1
#
_cell.length_a   1.000
_cell.length_b   1.000
_cell.length_c   1.000
_cell.angle_alpha   90.00
_cell.angle_beta   90.00
_cell.angle_gamma   90.00
#
_symmetry.space_group_name_H-M   'P 1'
#
loop_
_entity.id
_entity.type
_entity.pdbx_description
1 polymer ?
#
loop_
_entity_poly.entity_id
_entity_poly.type
_entity_poly.pdbx_seq_one_letter_code
_entity_poly.pdbx_strand_id
1 'polypeptide(L)'
;MCLWFIVYFFYALSFRFISNKYLVKHQGRDYDVEWGYAFDVHLNAFYPLLVILHFIQLFFIKYVVLSDWFIGYFVGNTFWLIAIGYYIYITFLGYSALPFLKNTVILLYPFAVLILLYVLSLALGWNFTAMLYAFYKYRVN
;
A
#
# COMPACT_ATOMS: atom_id res chain seq x y z
N MET A 1 11.10 -2.73 15.67
CA MET A 1 10.87 -1.38 15.10
C MET A 1 11.93 -0.98 14.08
N CYS A 2 13.24 -1.05 14.36
CA CYS A 2 14.30 -0.64 13.41
C CYS A 2 14.29 -1.35 12.05
N LEU A 3 14.00 -2.66 11.98
CA LEU A 3 14.02 -3.40 10.70
C LEU A 3 12.97 -2.88 9.70
N TRP A 4 11.79 -2.52 10.19
CA TRP A 4 10.71 -1.97 9.36
C TRP A 4 11.10 -0.63 8.79
N PHE A 5 11.72 0.26 9.58
CA PHE A 5 12.22 1.54 9.09
C PHE A 5 13.26 1.38 7.99
N ILE A 6 14.19 0.42 8.11
CA ILE A 6 15.23 0.18 7.10
C ILE A 6 14.61 -0.30 5.77
N VAL A 7 13.72 -1.29 5.83
CA VAL A 7 13.00 -1.78 4.62
C VAL A 7 12.23 -0.64 3.96
N TYR A 8 11.58 0.19 4.77
CA TYR A 8 10.77 1.28 4.29
C TYR A 8 11.59 2.41 3.66
N PHE A 9 12.76 2.67 4.21
CA PHE A 9 13.74 3.61 3.65
C PHE A 9 14.20 3.18 2.24
N PHE A 10 14.51 1.88 2.04
CA PHE A 10 14.88 1.35 0.72
C PHE A 10 13.72 1.38 -0.28
N TYR A 11 12.50 1.12 0.19
CA TYR A 11 11.30 1.24 -0.64
C TYR A 11 11.11 2.68 -1.14
N ALA A 12 11.18 3.67 -0.23
CA ALA A 12 11.05 5.08 -0.57
C ALA A 12 12.17 5.55 -1.52
N LEU A 13 13.41 5.08 -1.34
CA LEU A 13 14.50 5.35 -2.28
C LEU A 13 14.24 4.81 -3.69
N SER A 14 13.74 3.58 -3.78
CA SER A 14 13.43 2.94 -5.07
C SER A 14 12.31 3.70 -5.79
N PHE A 15 11.27 4.09 -5.06
CA PHE A 15 10.17 4.86 -5.60
C PHE A 15 10.60 6.26 -6.05
N ARG A 16 11.45 6.94 -5.27
CA ARG A 16 12.06 8.22 -5.65
C ARG A 16 12.83 8.11 -6.96
N PHE A 17 13.59 7.05 -7.16
CA PHE A 17 14.33 6.81 -8.40
C PHE A 17 13.38 6.67 -9.60
N ILE A 18 12.28 5.94 -9.44
CA ILE A 18 11.23 5.78 -10.45
C ILE A 18 10.58 7.14 -10.75
N SER A 19 10.21 7.91 -9.72
CA SER A 19 9.59 9.22 -9.88
C SER A 19 10.51 10.21 -10.62
N ASN A 20 11.79 10.27 -10.29
CA ASN A 20 12.73 11.15 -10.99
C ASN A 20 12.91 10.74 -12.46
N LYS A 21 12.84 9.45 -12.78
CA LYS A 21 12.97 8.95 -14.15
C LYS A 21 11.73 9.19 -15.01
N TYR A 22 10.54 9.04 -14.45
CA TYR A 22 9.29 9.01 -15.24
C TYR A 22 8.36 10.22 -15.04
N LEU A 23 8.50 10.98 -13.95
CA LEU A 23 7.52 12.01 -13.59
C LEU A 23 8.07 13.46 -13.64
N VAL A 24 9.39 13.67 -13.68
CA VAL A 24 10.00 15.01 -13.69
C VAL A 24 9.89 15.67 -15.06
N LYS A 25 9.36 16.91 -15.11
CA LYS A 25 9.10 17.66 -16.35
C LYS A 25 10.36 18.18 -17.06
N HIS A 26 11.35 18.64 -16.29
CA HIS A 26 12.62 19.16 -16.80
C HIS A 26 13.76 18.51 -16.04
N GLN A 27 14.54 17.67 -16.74
CA GLN A 27 15.72 17.04 -16.17
C GLN A 27 16.82 18.10 -16.01
N GLY A 28 16.91 18.68 -14.82
CA GLY A 28 17.97 19.58 -14.39
C GLY A 28 18.31 19.29 -12.93
N ARG A 29 19.56 19.51 -12.50
CA ARG A 29 20.06 19.19 -11.16
C ARG A 29 19.25 19.79 -10.00
N ASP A 30 18.44 20.81 -10.27
CA ASP A 30 17.68 21.55 -9.25
C ASP A 30 16.21 21.10 -9.08
N TYR A 31 15.75 20.09 -9.82
CA TYR A 31 14.33 19.64 -9.80
C TYR A 31 14.13 18.16 -9.46
N ASP A 32 15.08 17.57 -8.73
CA ASP A 32 14.96 16.19 -8.24
C ASP A 32 14.08 16.14 -6.99
N VAL A 33 13.27 15.08 -6.86
CA VAL A 33 12.54 14.83 -5.61
C VAL A 33 13.55 14.56 -4.50
N GLU A 34 13.48 15.37 -3.44
CA GLU A 34 14.28 15.21 -2.24
C GLU A 34 13.99 13.86 -1.59
N TRP A 35 15.04 13.19 -1.14
CA TRP A 35 14.88 11.91 -0.47
C TRP A 35 14.02 12.02 0.79
N GLY A 36 14.22 13.08 1.59
CA GLY A 36 13.44 13.31 2.81
C GLY A 36 11.95 13.49 2.52
N TYR A 37 11.61 14.19 1.44
CA TYR A 37 10.23 14.36 1.00
C TYR A 37 9.59 13.03 0.56
N ALA A 38 10.28 12.27 -0.29
CA ALA A 38 9.78 10.96 -0.74
C ALA A 38 9.56 10.02 0.46
N PHE A 39 10.50 10.02 1.41
CA PHE A 39 10.40 9.23 2.62
C PHE A 39 9.22 9.65 3.51
N ASP A 40 9.01 10.96 3.70
CA ASP A 40 7.90 11.50 4.49
C ASP A 40 6.54 11.14 3.89
N VAL A 41 6.37 11.32 2.57
CA VAL A 41 5.13 10.94 1.87
C VAL A 41 4.81 9.46 2.06
N HIS A 42 5.81 8.58 1.88
CA HIS A 42 5.59 7.15 2.07
C HIS A 42 5.34 6.80 3.53
N LEU A 43 5.99 7.44 4.50
CA LEU A 43 5.73 7.21 5.92
C LEU A 43 4.30 7.62 6.29
N ASN A 44 3.85 8.79 5.82
CA ASN A 44 2.49 9.26 6.05
C ASN A 44 1.46 8.33 5.38
N ALA A 45 1.74 7.81 4.18
CA ALA A 45 0.89 6.82 3.52
C ALA A 45 0.87 5.45 4.24
N PHE A 46 1.95 5.09 4.95
CA PHE A 46 2.04 3.84 5.70
C PHE A 46 1.19 3.83 6.96
N TYR A 47 1.06 4.98 7.63
CA TYR A 47 0.39 5.07 8.91
C TYR A 47 -1.09 4.59 8.84
N PRO A 48 -1.93 5.06 7.90
CA PRO A 48 -3.28 4.53 7.73
C PRO A 48 -3.31 3.03 7.43
N LEU A 49 -2.40 2.55 6.57
CA LEU A 49 -2.31 1.14 6.21
C LEU A 49 -2.03 0.27 7.43
N LEU A 50 -1.09 0.69 8.29
CA LEU A 50 -0.80 0.01 9.56
C LEU A 50 -2.01 0.01 10.49
N VAL A 51 -2.66 1.15 10.67
CA VAL A 51 -3.82 1.26 11.57
C VAL A 51 -4.94 0.33 11.09
N ILE A 52 -5.23 0.30 9.79
CA ILE A 52 -6.30 -0.54 9.25
C ILE A 52 -5.97 -2.04 9.38
N LEU A 53 -4.79 -2.47 8.92
CA LEU A 53 -4.46 -3.90 8.86
C LEU A 53 -3.98 -4.48 10.20
N HIS A 54 -3.27 -3.69 11.02
CA HIS A 54 -2.65 -4.17 12.26
C HIS A 54 -3.37 -3.73 13.54
N PHE A 55 -4.19 -2.68 13.51
CA PHE A 55 -5.05 -2.37 14.65
C PHE A 55 -6.46 -2.86 14.39
N ILE A 56 -7.15 -2.29 13.41
CA ILE A 56 -8.59 -2.54 13.21
C ILE A 56 -8.83 -4.01 12.81
N GLN A 57 -8.20 -4.48 11.74
CA GLN A 57 -8.44 -5.82 11.21
C GLN A 57 -8.08 -6.93 12.20
N LEU A 58 -7.08 -6.74 13.08
CA LEU A 58 -6.70 -7.73 14.08
C LEU A 58 -7.83 -8.02 15.08
N PHE A 59 -8.65 -7.03 15.45
CA PHE A 59 -9.83 -7.26 16.30
C PHE A 59 -10.90 -8.13 15.62
N PHE A 60 -11.07 -7.98 14.31
CA PHE A 60 -12.08 -8.72 13.54
C PHE A 60 -11.56 -10.05 12.98
N ILE A 61 -10.25 -10.30 13.01
CA ILE A 61 -9.61 -11.46 12.37
C ILE A 61 -10.21 -12.78 12.83
N LYS A 62 -10.31 -12.98 14.14
CA LYS A 62 -10.71 -14.26 14.73
C LYS A 62 -12.20 -14.55 14.57
N TYR A 63 -13.03 -13.50 14.61
CA TYR A 63 -14.49 -13.64 14.67
C TYR A 63 -15.15 -13.57 13.30
N VAL A 64 -14.60 -12.77 12.37
CA VAL A 64 -15.23 -12.50 11.08
C VAL A 64 -14.35 -12.98 9.93
N VAL A 65 -13.06 -12.63 9.93
CA VAL A 65 -12.22 -12.82 8.74
C VAL A 65 -11.77 -14.27 8.54
N LEU A 66 -11.60 -15.04 9.62
CA LEU A 66 -11.28 -16.48 9.54
C LEU A 66 -12.51 -17.38 9.35
N SER A 67 -13.70 -16.81 9.19
CA SER A 67 -14.89 -17.58 8.83
C SER A 67 -14.82 -18.01 7.37
N ASP A 68 -15.15 -19.28 7.08
CA ASP A 68 -15.17 -19.84 5.72
C ASP A 68 -16.35 -19.33 4.86
N TRP A 69 -17.18 -18.45 5.42
CA TRP A 69 -18.32 -17.87 4.74
C TRP A 69 -17.94 -16.70 3.83
N PHE A 70 -18.82 -16.37 2.87
CA PHE A 70 -18.68 -15.22 1.96
C PHE A 70 -18.28 -13.93 2.68
N ILE A 71 -18.88 -13.71 3.85
CA ILE A 71 -18.63 -12.53 4.69
C ILE A 71 -17.16 -12.43 5.12
N GLY A 72 -16.49 -13.56 5.39
CA GLY A 72 -15.12 -13.57 5.90
C GLY A 72 -14.11 -13.05 4.88
N TYR A 73 -14.12 -13.60 3.66
CA TYR A 73 -13.25 -13.09 2.59
C TYR A 73 -13.71 -11.74 2.03
N PHE A 74 -15.01 -11.45 2.02
CA PHE A 74 -15.49 -10.11 1.63
C PHE A 74 -14.97 -9.03 2.58
N VAL A 75 -15.14 -9.19 3.88
CA VAL A 75 -14.68 -8.23 4.89
C VAL A 75 -13.15 -8.16 4.91
N GLY A 76 -12.47 -9.31 4.91
CA GLY A 76 -11.01 -9.37 4.88
C GLY A 76 -10.43 -8.66 3.66
N ASN A 77 -10.89 -8.98 2.46
CA ASN A 77 -10.40 -8.37 1.23
C ASN A 77 -10.76 -6.88 1.15
N THR A 78 -11.88 -6.46 1.74
CA THR A 78 -12.28 -5.04 1.78
C THR A 78 -11.34 -4.22 2.67
N PHE A 79 -10.88 -4.77 3.80
CA PHE A 79 -9.83 -4.12 4.59
C PHE A 79 -8.53 -3.96 3.80
N TRP A 80 -8.11 -4.99 3.05
CA TRP A 80 -6.94 -4.91 2.16
C TRP A 80 -7.10 -3.87 1.05
N LEU A 81 -8.26 -3.85 0.39
CA LEU A 81 -8.60 -2.87 -0.65
C LEU A 81 -8.52 -1.44 -0.10
N ILE A 82 -9.13 -1.19 1.06
CA ILE A 82 -9.14 0.13 1.68
C ILE A 82 -7.72 0.53 2.12
N ALA A 83 -6.98 -0.37 2.79
CA ALA A 83 -5.65 -0.07 3.30
C ALA A 83 -4.64 0.25 2.18
N ILE A 84 -4.58 -0.58 1.14
CA ILE A 84 -3.69 -0.35 -0.01
C ILE A 84 -4.22 0.84 -0.85
N GLY A 85 -5.54 1.00 -0.96
CA GLY A 85 -6.15 2.14 -1.64
C GLY A 85 -5.76 3.48 -1.02
N TYR A 86 -5.83 3.58 0.32
CA TYR A 86 -5.36 4.76 1.05
C TYR A 86 -3.88 5.02 0.83
N TYR A 87 -3.06 3.97 0.85
CA TYR A 87 -1.63 4.08 0.59
C TYR A 87 -1.33 4.74 -0.77
N ILE A 88 -1.95 4.23 -1.83
CA ILE A 88 -1.80 4.74 -3.20
C ILE A 88 -2.28 6.19 -3.27
N TYR A 89 -3.44 6.49 -2.67
CA TYR A 89 -4.04 7.82 -2.72
C TYR A 89 -3.20 8.88 -1.99
N ILE A 90 -2.71 8.59 -0.77
CA ILE A 90 -1.85 9.54 -0.03
C ILE A 90 -0.52 9.74 -0.74
N THR A 91 0.04 8.69 -1.35
CA THR A 91 1.25 8.81 -2.16
C THR A 91 1.01 9.73 -3.36
N PHE A 92 -0.08 9.52 -4.11
CA PHE A 92 -0.47 10.41 -5.21
C PHE A 92 -0.64 11.87 -4.76
N LEU A 93 -1.31 12.09 -3.62
CA LEU A 93 -1.55 13.43 -3.09
C LEU A 93 -0.24 14.13 -2.71
N GLY A 94 0.68 13.41 -2.05
CA GLY A 94 2.01 13.93 -1.72
C GLY A 94 2.78 14.35 -2.98
N TYR A 95 2.96 13.45 -3.94
CA TYR A 95 3.69 13.77 -5.17
C TYR A 95 3.02 14.83 -6.04
N SER A 96 1.69 14.99 -5.98
CA SER A 96 0.97 16.02 -6.73
C SER A 96 1.10 17.42 -6.15
N ALA A 97 1.58 17.56 -4.91
CA ALA A 97 1.87 18.87 -4.31
C ALA A 97 3.14 19.53 -4.89
N LEU A 98 3.99 18.76 -5.57
CA LEU A 98 5.23 19.23 -6.16
C LEU A 98 4.99 19.75 -7.60
N PRO A 99 5.14 21.06 -7.86
CA PRO A 99 4.73 21.68 -9.13
C PRO A 99 5.62 21.31 -10.34
N PHE A 100 6.79 20.71 -10.10
CA PHE A 100 7.73 20.27 -11.13
C PHE A 100 7.47 18.84 -11.64
N LEU A 101 6.61 18.08 -10.95
CA LEU A 101 6.18 16.74 -11.38
C LEU A 101 5.00 16.87 -12.35
N LYS A 102 5.07 16.18 -13.48
CA LYS A 102 3.96 16.02 -14.43
C LYS A 102 3.49 14.58 -14.45
N ASN A 103 2.27 14.36 -14.92
CA ASN A 103 1.67 13.02 -15.07
C ASN A 103 1.64 12.21 -13.77
N THR A 104 1.47 12.86 -12.61
CA THR A 104 1.34 12.19 -11.31
C THR A 104 0.15 11.23 -11.26
N VAL A 105 -0.81 11.37 -12.18
CA VAL A 105 -1.93 10.43 -12.40
C VAL A 105 -1.44 8.98 -12.63
N ILE A 106 -0.24 8.78 -13.17
CA ILE A 106 0.36 7.44 -13.32
C ILE A 106 0.48 6.72 -11.97
N LEU A 107 0.68 7.47 -10.87
CA LEU A 107 0.72 6.90 -9.52
C LEU A 107 -0.62 6.30 -9.08
N LEU A 108 -1.72 6.64 -9.75
CA LEU A 108 -3.06 6.11 -9.49
C LEU A 108 -3.35 4.81 -10.26
N TYR A 109 -2.57 4.45 -11.28
CA TYR A 109 -2.78 3.22 -12.07
C TYR A 109 -2.76 1.92 -11.25
N PRO A 110 -1.91 1.76 -10.22
CA PRO A 110 -1.97 0.61 -9.32
C PRO A 110 -3.34 0.43 -8.64
N PHE A 111 -4.14 1.48 -8.50
CA PHE A 111 -5.48 1.41 -7.93
C PHE A 111 -6.44 0.59 -8.82
N ALA A 112 -6.30 0.69 -10.15
CA ALA A 112 -7.10 -0.12 -11.07
C ALA A 112 -6.75 -1.61 -10.98
N VAL A 113 -5.45 -1.92 -10.88
CA VAL A 113 -4.97 -3.29 -10.64
C VAL A 113 -5.47 -3.82 -9.30
N LEU A 114 -5.49 -2.98 -8.26
CA LEU A 114 -6.01 -3.35 -6.95
C LEU A 114 -7.51 -3.71 -6.99
N ILE A 115 -8.34 -2.92 -7.69
CA ILE A 115 -9.77 -3.24 -7.89
C ILE A 115 -9.92 -4.55 -8.64
N LEU A 116 -9.14 -4.77 -9.70
CA LEU A 116 -9.18 -6.01 -10.46
C LEU A 116 -8.85 -7.23 -9.58
N LEU A 117 -7.77 -7.13 -8.79
CA LEU A 117 -7.37 -8.18 -7.85
C LEU A 117 -8.44 -8.44 -6.78
N TYR A 118 -9.11 -7.40 -6.29
CA TYR A 118 -10.21 -7.53 -5.34
C TYR A 118 -11.42 -8.27 -5.95
N VAL A 119 -11.82 -7.92 -7.17
CA VAL A 119 -12.93 -8.62 -7.85
C VAL A 119 -12.57 -10.08 -8.11
N LEU A 120 -11.34 -10.36 -8.56
CA LEU A 120 -10.85 -11.71 -8.76
C LEU A 120 -10.79 -12.51 -7.44
N SER A 121 -10.35 -11.89 -6.35
CA SER A 121 -10.28 -12.57 -5.06
C SER A 121 -11.68 -12.92 -4.52
N LEU A 122 -12.68 -12.05 -4.73
CA LEU A 122 -14.07 -12.38 -4.41
C LEU A 122 -14.63 -13.51 -5.30
N ALA A 123 -14.36 -13.47 -6.61
CA ALA A 123 -14.84 -14.49 -7.55
C ALA A 123 -14.24 -15.88 -7.27
N LEU A 124 -12.99 -15.94 -6.83
CA LEU A 124 -12.28 -17.18 -6.49
C LEU A 124 -12.44 -17.61 -5.03
N GLY A 125 -13.10 -16.80 -4.19
CA GLY A 125 -13.23 -17.04 -2.75
C GLY A 125 -11.91 -16.96 -1.98
N TRP A 126 -10.91 -16.25 -2.51
CA TRP A 126 -9.61 -16.07 -1.87
C TRP A 126 -9.67 -15.06 -0.75
N ASN A 127 -9.09 -15.41 0.41
CA ASN A 127 -8.96 -14.53 1.57
C ASN A 127 -7.49 -14.22 1.85
N PHE A 128 -7.04 -13.01 1.51
CA PHE A 128 -5.64 -12.60 1.70
C PHE A 128 -5.20 -12.68 3.17
N THR A 129 -6.10 -12.35 4.09
CA THR A 129 -5.83 -12.40 5.53
C THR A 129 -5.70 -13.83 6.04
N ALA A 130 -6.53 -14.76 5.56
CA ALA A 130 -6.42 -16.17 5.91
C ALA A 130 -5.13 -16.79 5.35
N MET A 131 -4.73 -16.43 4.13
CA MET A 131 -3.46 -16.85 3.54
C MET A 131 -2.26 -16.40 4.38
N LEU A 132 -2.24 -15.13 4.81
CA LEU A 132 -1.19 -14.62 5.69
C LEU A 132 -1.20 -15.31 7.05
N TYR A 133 -2.37 -15.50 7.65
CA TYR A 133 -2.49 -16.23 8.91
C TYR A 133 -1.94 -17.66 8.80
N ALA A 134 -2.26 -18.37 7.73
CA ALA A 134 -1.74 -19.72 7.47
C ALA A 134 -0.21 -19.72 7.33
N PHE A 135 0.36 -18.74 6.62
CA PHE A 135 1.82 -18.58 6.49
C PHE A 135 2.50 -18.33 7.84
N TYR A 136 1.93 -17.45 8.68
CA TYR A 136 2.46 -17.21 10.03
C TYR A 136 2.38 -18.45 10.91
N LYS A 137 1.26 -19.17 10.88
CA LYS A 137 1.09 -20.42 11.64
C LYS A 137 2.10 -21.49 11.21
N TYR A 138 2.37 -21.62 9.92
CA TYR A 138 3.36 -22.55 9.38
C TYR A 138 4.81 -22.22 9.79
N ARG A 139 5.13 -20.93 10.03
CA ARG A 139 6.47 -20.49 10.43
C ARG A 139 6.77 -20.63 11.91
N VAL A 140 5.74 -20.68 12.75
CA VAL A 140 5.85 -20.69 14.22
C VAL A 140 5.77 -22.11 14.78
N ASN A 141 5.17 -23.05 14.05
CA ASN A 141 5.20 -24.50 14.32
C ASN A 141 6.33 -25.18 13.57
#